data_AF-A0A7V3MAZ6-F1
#
_entry.id   AF-A0A7V3MAZ6-F1
#
_cell.length_a   1.000
_cell.length_b   1.000
_cell.length_c   1.000
_cell.angle_alpha   90.00
_cell.angle_beta   90.00
_cell.angle_gamma   90.00
#
_symmetry.space_group_name_H-M   'P 1'
#
loop_
_entity.id
_entity.type
_entity.pdbx_description
1 polymer ?
#
loop_
_entity_poly.entity_id
_entity_poly.type
_entity_poly.pdbx_seq_one_letter_code
_entity_poly.pdbx_strand_id
1 'polypeptide(L)'
;MYGKLAPEAAVEELVPEAILDGVLRFAAEFRGRLVTETMLVAGLNDGEAEVEAVAEFLARLRPSTAYIAIPTRPPAEGWVRPPSEEAITRAYAIFRDAGVQVELLTGYEGDAFALSP
;
A
#
# COMPACT_ATOMS: atom_id res chain seq x y z
N MET A 1 48.02 -9.00 -12.46
CA MET A 1 47.40 -7.75 -11.94
C MET A 1 45.91 -7.99 -11.83
N TYR A 2 45.39 -8.26 -10.63
CA TYR A 2 43.94 -8.27 -10.42
C TYR A 2 43.47 -6.81 -10.45
N GLY A 3 42.65 -6.48 -11.45
CA GLY A 3 41.99 -5.18 -11.54
C GLY A 3 41.14 -4.99 -10.30
N LYS A 4 41.36 -3.89 -9.59
CA LYS A 4 40.47 -3.41 -8.54
C LYS A 4 39.07 -3.31 -9.14
N LEU A 5 38.14 -4.12 -8.67
CA LEU A 5 36.72 -3.89 -8.87
C LEU A 5 36.43 -2.45 -8.40
N ALA A 6 35.77 -1.67 -9.25
CA ALA A 6 35.26 -0.37 -8.85
C ALA A 6 34.40 -0.52 -7.58
N PRO A 7 34.42 0.42 -6.65
CA PRO A 7 33.58 0.35 -5.46
C PRO A 7 32.12 0.24 -5.94
N GLU A 8 31.46 -0.82 -5.48
CA GLU A 8 30.03 -1.03 -5.62
C GLU A 8 29.35 0.24 -5.11
N ALA A 9 28.55 0.91 -5.96
CA ALA A 9 27.89 2.15 -5.58
C ALA A 9 27.11 1.90 -4.28
N ALA A 10 27.39 2.69 -3.25
CA ALA A 10 26.70 2.58 -1.98
C ALA A 10 25.20 2.65 -2.24
N VAL A 11 24.47 1.61 -1.86
CA VAL A 11 23.00 1.62 -1.90
C VAL A 11 22.58 2.66 -0.87
N GLU A 12 22.05 3.80 -1.31
CA GLU A 12 21.51 4.79 -0.39
C GLU A 12 20.36 4.16 0.42
N GLU A 13 20.40 4.37 1.73
CA GLU A 13 19.38 3.86 2.64
C GLU A 13 18.03 4.49 2.30
N LEU A 14 17.00 3.64 2.18
CA LEU A 14 15.66 4.09 1.90
C LEU A 14 15.04 4.69 3.17
N VAL A 15 14.93 6.01 3.19
CA VAL A 15 14.29 6.76 4.27
C VAL A 15 12.79 6.91 3.95
N PRO A 16 11.86 6.50 4.83
CA PRO A 16 10.42 6.53 4.56
C PRO A 16 9.91 7.91 4.11
N GLU A 17 10.36 8.98 4.76
CA GLU A 17 9.97 10.35 4.44
C GLU A 17 10.40 10.73 3.02
N ALA A 18 11.62 10.33 2.62
CA ALA A 18 12.14 10.58 1.27
C ALA A 18 11.37 9.78 0.21
N ILE A 19 10.89 8.58 0.55
CA ILE A 19 10.02 7.78 -0.33
C ILE A 19 8.67 8.49 -0.53
N LEU A 20 8.01 8.91 0.55
CA LEU A 20 6.71 9.57 0.46
C LEU A 20 6.79 10.88 -0.34
N ASP A 21 7.85 11.66 -0.14
CA ASP A 21 8.13 12.86 -0.93
C ASP A 21 8.44 12.54 -2.40
N GLY A 22 9.15 11.44 -2.66
CA GLY A 22 9.37 10.91 -4.01
C GLY A 22 8.07 10.54 -4.72
N VAL A 23 7.16 9.85 -4.02
CA VAL A 23 5.85 9.45 -4.54
C VAL A 23 5.00 10.67 -4.89
N LEU A 24 4.98 11.71 -4.05
CA LEU A 24 4.26 12.96 -4.33
C LEU A 24 4.83 13.69 -5.56
N ARG A 25 6.17 13.75 -5.70
CA ARG A 25 6.81 14.34 -6.88
C ARG A 25 6.47 13.57 -8.14
N PHE A 26 6.54 12.25 -8.09
CA PHE A 26 6.14 11.39 -9.20
C PHE A 26 4.69 11.63 -9.61
N ALA A 27 3.76 11.70 -8.65
CA ALA A 27 2.34 11.93 -8.93
C ALA A 27 2.07 13.29 -9.60
N ALA A 28 2.88 14.33 -9.31
CA ALA A 28 2.74 15.65 -9.92
C ALA A 28 3.13 15.65 -11.42
N GLU A 29 4.05 14.78 -11.83
CA GLU A 29 4.55 14.70 -13.20
C GLU A 29 3.86 13.61 -14.03
N PHE A 30 3.43 12.53 -13.38
CA PHE A 30 2.76 11.42 -14.03
C PHE A 30 1.40 11.86 -14.61
N ARG A 31 1.10 11.39 -15.83
CA ARG A 31 -0.13 11.73 -16.56
C ARG A 31 -1.07 10.54 -16.76
N GLY A 32 -0.65 9.35 -16.31
CA GLY A 32 -1.49 8.15 -16.34
C GLY A 32 -2.41 8.07 -15.12
N ARG A 33 -3.07 6.91 -14.98
CA ARG A 33 -3.91 6.61 -13.82
C ARG A 33 -3.06 6.10 -12.68
N LEU A 34 -2.94 6.89 -11.61
CA LEU A 34 -2.29 6.47 -10.37
C LEU A 34 -3.29 5.75 -9.48
N VAL A 35 -2.94 4.57 -8.99
CA VAL A 35 -3.71 3.83 -7.98
C VAL A 35 -2.80 3.47 -6.81
N THR A 36 -3.37 3.28 -5.63
CA THR A 36 -2.64 2.81 -4.44
C THR A 36 -3.30 1.57 -3.87
N GLU A 37 -2.52 0.76 -3.16
CA GLU A 37 -3.02 -0.37 -2.39
C GLU A 37 -2.44 -0.29 -0.97
N THR A 38 -3.29 -0.47 0.03
CA THR A 38 -2.90 -0.50 1.44
C THR A 38 -3.43 -1.79 2.05
N MET A 39 -2.52 -2.71 2.37
CA MET A 39 -2.87 -3.94 3.06
C MET A 39 -2.99 -3.68 4.56
N LEU A 40 -4.16 -3.97 5.12
CA LEU A 40 -4.41 -3.92 6.56
C LEU A 40 -4.17 -5.31 7.17
N VAL A 41 -3.46 -5.34 8.29
CA VAL A 41 -3.12 -6.55 9.07
C VAL A 41 -3.57 -6.33 10.50
N ALA A 42 -4.28 -7.32 11.04
CA ALA A 42 -4.88 -7.25 12.37
C ALA A 42 -3.83 -6.94 13.46
N GLY A 43 -4.07 -5.89 14.23
CA GLY A 43 -3.23 -5.49 15.36
C GLY A 43 -1.88 -4.89 14.98
N LEU A 44 -1.62 -4.64 13.69
CA LEU A 44 -0.37 -4.05 13.20
C LEU A 44 -0.57 -2.64 12.64
N ASN A 45 -1.52 -2.47 11.73
CA ASN A 45 -1.78 -1.19 11.07
C ASN A 45 -3.27 -0.94 10.79
N ASP A 46 -4.17 -1.66 11.47
CA ASP A 46 -5.63 -1.51 11.35
C ASP A 46 -6.24 -0.60 12.45
N GLY A 47 -5.38 0.04 13.25
CA GLY A 47 -5.75 1.05 14.22
C GLY A 47 -6.24 2.35 13.55
N GLU A 48 -7.06 3.11 14.27
CA GLU A 48 -7.65 4.35 13.75
C GLU A 48 -6.59 5.39 13.37
N ALA A 49 -5.62 5.63 14.25
CA ALA A 49 -4.56 6.62 14.03
C ALA A 49 -3.66 6.27 12.82
N GLU A 50 -3.29 5.00 12.66
CA GLU A 50 -2.51 4.53 11.53
C GLU A 50 -3.26 4.74 10.21
N VAL A 51 -4.56 4.44 10.21
CA VAL A 51 -5.41 4.58 9.04
C VAL A 51 -5.67 6.05 8.69
N GLU A 52 -5.88 6.92 9.69
CA GLU A 52 -5.98 8.37 9.49
C GLU A 52 -4.72 8.94 8.83
N ALA A 53 -3.53 8.55 9.31
CA ALA A 53 -2.26 8.99 8.73
C ALA A 53 -2.12 8.57 7.25
N VAL A 54 -2.56 7.36 6.89
CA VAL A 54 -2.59 6.92 5.49
C VAL A 54 -3.60 7.76 4.69
N ALA A 55 -4.79 8.01 5.23
CA ALA A 55 -5.82 8.80 4.57
C ALA A 55 -5.36 10.24 4.26
N GLU A 56 -4.68 10.88 5.22
CA GLU A 56 -4.10 12.22 5.03
C GLU A 56 -3.07 12.24 3.91
N PHE A 57 -2.21 11.21 3.83
CA PHE A 57 -1.25 11.08 2.75
C PHE A 57 -1.94 10.86 1.39
N LEU A 58 -2.94 9.97 1.33
CA LEU A 58 -3.70 9.70 0.12
C LEU A 58 -4.48 10.92 -0.38
N ALA A 59 -5.01 11.76 0.52
CA ALA A 59 -5.68 13.01 0.18
C ALA A 59 -4.73 14.02 -0.48
N ARG A 60 -3.46 14.04 -0.07
CA ARG A 60 -2.39 14.83 -0.72
C ARG A 60 -1.99 14.23 -2.06
N LEU A 61 -1.87 12.90 -2.13
CA LEU A 61 -1.46 12.16 -3.31
C LEU A 61 -2.49 12.20 -4.45
N ARG A 62 -3.79 12.23 -4.10
CA ARG A 62 -4.94 12.23 -5.02
C ARG A 62 -4.87 11.10 -6.07
N PRO A 63 -4.75 9.82 -5.66
CA PRO A 63 -4.82 8.72 -6.59
C PRO A 63 -6.22 8.66 -7.22
N SER A 64 -6.32 8.06 -8.41
CA SER A 64 -7.62 7.78 -9.04
C SER A 64 -8.43 6.79 -8.22
N THR A 65 -7.78 5.81 -7.58
CA THR A 65 -8.41 4.84 -6.69
C THR A 65 -7.40 4.38 -5.64
N ALA A 66 -7.81 4.34 -4.38
CA ALA A 66 -7.08 3.70 -3.31
C ALA A 66 -7.77 2.39 -2.90
N TYR A 67 -7.04 1.29 -2.95
CA TYR A 67 -7.52 -0.03 -2.59
C TYR A 67 -7.15 -0.34 -1.14
N ILE A 68 -8.13 -0.79 -0.36
CA ILE A 68 -7.89 -1.42 0.93
C ILE A 68 -7.85 -2.93 0.69
N ALA A 69 -6.68 -3.53 0.95
CA ALA A 69 -6.45 -4.95 0.83
C ALA A 69 -6.34 -5.60 2.22
N ILE A 70 -6.50 -6.92 2.25
CA ILE A 70 -6.22 -7.74 3.44
C ILE A 70 -5.39 -8.96 3.01
N PRO A 71 -4.71 -9.65 3.94
CA PRO A 71 -4.12 -10.96 3.67
C PRO A 71 -5.17 -11.97 3.18
N THR A 72 -5.29 -12.14 1.86
CA THR A 72 -6.22 -13.11 1.23
C THR A 72 -5.54 -14.41 0.87
N ARG A 73 -4.22 -14.38 0.60
CA ARG A 73 -3.40 -15.60 0.45
C ARG A 73 -2.88 -16.06 1.80
N PRO A 74 -2.68 -17.39 2.01
CA PRO A 74 -2.02 -17.88 3.21
C PRO A 74 -0.66 -17.18 3.39
N PRO A 75 -0.46 -16.41 4.47
CA PRO A 75 0.81 -15.75 4.72
C PRO A 75 1.86 -16.79 5.12
N ALA A 76 3.12 -16.51 4.80
CA ALA A 76 4.25 -17.34 5.23
C ALA A 76 4.35 -17.40 6.76
N GLU A 77 3.95 -16.31 7.42
CA GLU A 77 3.98 -16.13 8.86
C GLU A 77 2.58 -16.33 9.47
N GLY A 78 2.41 -17.34 10.33
CA GLY A 78 1.09 -17.74 10.85
C GLY A 78 0.42 -16.75 11.83
N TRP A 79 1.17 -15.72 12.27
CA TRP A 79 0.65 -14.63 13.09
C TRP A 79 -0.01 -13.52 12.26
N VAL A 80 0.26 -13.45 10.96
CA VAL A 80 -0.36 -12.47 10.07
C VAL A 80 -1.82 -12.89 9.86
N ARG A 81 -2.75 -12.01 10.21
CA ARG A 81 -4.19 -12.24 10.10
C ARG A 81 -4.89 -11.06 9.44
N PRO A 82 -5.98 -11.31 8.68
CA PRO A 82 -6.82 -10.22 8.22
C PRO A 82 -7.48 -9.50 9.41
N PRO A 83 -7.65 -8.18 9.32
CA PRO A 83 -8.37 -7.38 10.31
C PRO A 83 -9.85 -7.76 10.37
N SER A 84 -10.55 -7.29 11.41
CA SER A 84 -12.00 -7.51 11.54
C SER A 84 -12.80 -6.70 10.50
N GLU A 85 -14.04 -7.12 10.24
CA GLU A 85 -14.93 -6.39 9.33
C GLU A 85 -15.17 -4.95 9.79
N GLU A 86 -15.25 -4.71 11.10
CA GLU A 86 -15.41 -3.37 11.67
C GLU A 86 -14.18 -2.51 11.41
N ALA A 87 -12.97 -3.07 11.53
CA ALA A 87 -11.74 -2.35 11.23
C ALA A 87 -11.64 -2.00 9.73
N ILE A 88 -12.00 -2.94 8.84
CA ILE A 88 -12.06 -2.68 7.39
C ILE A 88 -13.09 -1.58 7.07
N THR A 89 -14.28 -1.67 7.67
CA THR A 89 -15.36 -0.68 7.46
C THR A 89 -14.96 0.70 7.96
N ARG A 90 -14.33 0.77 9.13
CA ARG A 90 -13.78 2.02 9.67
C ARG A 90 -12.75 2.62 8.72
N ALA A 91 -11.81 1.81 8.22
CA ALA A 91 -10.80 2.32 7.31
C ALA A 91 -11.37 2.81 5.98
N TYR A 92 -12.36 2.10 5.44
CA TYR A 92 -13.11 2.54 4.28
C TYR A 92 -13.75 3.91 4.52
N ALA A 93 -14.42 4.11 5.67
CA ALA A 93 -15.06 5.37 6.02
C ALA A 93 -14.04 6.51 6.16
N ILE A 94 -12.93 6.30 6.87
CA ILE A 94 -11.87 7.32 7.06
C ILE A 94 -11.32 7.79 5.71
N PHE A 95 -10.98 6.87 4.81
CA PHE A 95 -10.46 7.25 3.49
C PHE A 95 -11.53 8.00 2.65
N ARG A 96 -12.79 7.55 2.71
CA ARG A 96 -13.91 8.22 2.03
C ARG A 96 -14.13 9.64 2.55
N ASP A 97 -14.06 9.84 3.86
CA ASP A 97 -14.24 11.14 4.50
C ASP A 97 -13.08 12.10 4.20
N ALA A 98 -11.87 11.56 3.99
CA ALA A 98 -10.73 12.30 3.46
C ALA A 98 -10.85 12.66 1.96
N GLY A 99 -11.96 12.30 1.30
CA GLY A 99 -12.23 12.61 -0.10
C GLY A 99 -11.56 11.67 -1.11
N VAL A 100 -11.11 10.49 -0.67
CA VAL A 100 -10.43 9.51 -1.53
C VAL A 100 -11.46 8.56 -2.17
N GLN A 101 -11.29 8.25 -3.46
CA GLN A 101 -12.05 7.15 -4.08
C GLN A 101 -11.49 5.82 -3.57
N VAL A 102 -12.32 5.00 -2.91
CA VAL A 102 -11.90 3.74 -2.30
C VAL A 102 -12.66 2.54 -2.82
N GLU A 103 -11.92 1.46 -3.02
CA GLU A 103 -12.41 0.13 -3.34
C GLU A 103 -11.77 -0.93 -2.42
N LEU A 104 -12.43 -2.08 -2.24
CA LEU A 104 -11.94 -3.18 -1.40
C LEU A 104 -11.35 -4.28 -2.28
N LEU A 105 -10.13 -4.72 -1.97
CA LEU A 105 -9.47 -5.92 -2.52
C LEU A 105 -9.41 -7.01 -1.45
N THR A 106 -10.58 -7.46 -0.99
CA THR A 106 -10.72 -8.44 0.10
C THR A 106 -11.11 -9.84 -0.37
N GLY A 107 -11.39 -10.00 -1.66
CA GLY A 107 -11.66 -11.32 -2.27
C GLY A 107 -10.39 -12.12 -2.52
N TYR A 108 -10.45 -13.44 -2.32
CA TYR A 108 -9.43 -14.35 -2.82
C TYR A 108 -9.70 -14.68 -4.28
N GLU A 109 -8.85 -14.22 -5.20
CA GLU A 109 -9.01 -14.50 -6.64
C GLU A 109 -8.70 -15.97 -7.02
N GLY A 110 -8.14 -16.77 -6.13
CA GLY A 110 -7.88 -18.20 -6.38
C GLY A 110 -7.01 -18.47 -7.61
N ASP A 111 -7.00 -19.74 -8.04
CA ASP A 111 -6.27 -20.23 -9.22
C ASP A 111 -6.77 -19.63 -10.56
N ALA A 112 -7.63 -18.60 -10.52
CA ALA A 112 -8.13 -17.90 -11.71
C ALA A 112 -7.01 -17.18 -12.50
N PHE A 113 -5.87 -16.87 -11.87
CA PHE A 113 -4.68 -16.39 -12.58
C PHE A 113 -3.93 -17.50 -13.34
N ALA A 114 -4.11 -18.77 -12.97
CA ALA A 114 -3.46 -19.92 -13.63
C ALA A 114 -4.31 -20.53 -14.76
N LEU A 115 -5.57 -20.10 -14.90
CA LEU A 115 -6.49 -20.54 -15.95
C LEU A 115 -6.88 -19.35 -16.83
N SER A 116 -5.88 -18.75 -17.48
CA SER A 116 -6.16 -18.06 -18.75
C SER A 116 -6.07 -19.10 -19.87
N PRO A 117 -7.10 -19.24 -20.73
CA PRO A 117 -7.06 -20.15 -21.89
C PRO A 117 -6.00 -19.76 -22.92
#